data_AF-A0A0F9BUM3-F1
#
_entry.id   AF-A0A0F9BUM3-F1
#
_cell.length_a   1.000
_cell.length_b   1.000
_cell.length_c   1.000
_cell.angle_alpha   90.00
_cell.angle_beta   90.00
_cell.angle_gamma   90.00
#
_symmetry.space_group_name_H-M   'P 1'
#
loop_
_entity.id
_entity.type
_entity.pdbx_description
1 polymer ?
#
loop_
_entity_poly.entity_id
_entity_poly.type
_entity_poly.pdbx_seq_one_letter_code
_entity_poly.pdbx_strand_id
1 'polypeptide(L)' 'MSSLINRSAVKNFILKKLESMRPWLGFNRVSKTALDVYEGRIRAMIIKDIKDHPSKGKTFRLD' A
#
# COMPACT_ATOMS: atom_id res chain seq x y z
N MET A 1 -12.17 10.56 5.61
CA MET A 1 -11.00 10.47 4.71
C MET A 1 -11.22 9.30 3.77
N SER A 2 -11.19 9.52 2.46
CA SER A 2 -11.28 8.44 1.46
C SER A 2 -10.04 7.53 1.55
N SER A 3 -10.20 6.24 1.31
CA SER A 3 -9.06 5.32 1.32
C SER A 3 -8.20 5.51 0.07
N LEU A 4 -6.88 5.52 0.23
CA LEU A 4 -5.94 5.63 -0.90
C LEU A 4 -5.75 4.31 -1.64
N ILE A 5 -6.17 3.19 -1.05
CA ILE A 5 -5.94 1.84 -1.59
C ILE A 5 -7.24 1.04 -1.66
N ASN A 6 -7.29 0.11 -2.61
CA ASN A 6 -8.30 -0.94 -2.58
C ASN A 6 -7.92 -1.99 -1.54
N ARG A 7 -8.48 -1.85 -0.33
CA ARG A 7 -8.20 -2.74 0.81
C ARG A 7 -8.49 -4.21 0.52
N SER A 8 -9.52 -4.50 -0.29
CA SER A 8 -9.86 -5.87 -0.68
C SER A 8 -8.78 -6.49 -1.57
N ALA A 9 -8.33 -5.74 -2.58
CA ALA A 9 -7.25 -6.18 -3.46
C ALA A 9 -5.94 -6.41 -2.70
N VAL A 10 -5.58 -5.50 -1.79
CA VAL A 10 -4.36 -5.61 -0.96
C VAL A 10 -4.43 -6.83 -0.04
N LYS A 11 -5.57 -7.06 0.62
CA LYS A 11 -5.78 -8.26 1.44
C LYS A 11 -5.57 -9.54 0.63
N ASN A 12 -6.20 -9.64 -0.54
CA ASN A 12 -6.11 -10.82 -1.39
C ASN A 12 -4.67 -11.05 -1.88
N PHE A 13 -3.96 -9.98 -2.23
CA PHE A 13 -2.56 -10.06 -2.61
C PHE A 13 -1.68 -10.58 -1.46
N ILE A 14 -1.87 -10.06 -0.24
CA ILE A 14 -1.11 -10.50 0.94
C ILE A 14 -1.35 -11.98 1.21
N LEU A 15 -2.60 -12.44 1.19
CA LEU A 15 -2.92 -13.85 1.45
C LEU A 15 -2.30 -14.78 0.41
N LYS A 16 -2.44 -14.46 -0.88
CA LYS A 16 -1.81 -15.23 -1.97
C LYS A 16 -0.29 -15.27 -1.83
N LYS A 17 0.32 -14.14 -1.45
CA LYS A 17 1.78 -14.07 -1.28
C LYS A 17 2.22 -14.90 -0.08
N LEU A 18 1.51 -14.84 1.04
CA LEU A 18 1.79 -15.66 2.22
C LEU A 18 1.64 -17.15 1.94
N GLU A 19 0.58 -17.54 1.23
CA GLU A 19 0.36 -18.91 0.77
C GLU A 19 1.51 -19.41 -0.11
N SER A 20 1.98 -18.58 -1.04
CA SER A 20 3.13 -18.95 -1.89
C SER A 20 4.45 -19.10 -1.13
N MET A 21 4.63 -18.39 0.00
CA MET A 21 5.88 -18.39 0.76
C MET A 21 5.88 -19.42 1.89
N ARG A 22 4.72 -19.68 2.49
CA ARG A 22 4.56 -20.51 3.70
C ARG A 22 3.23 -21.27 3.63
N PRO A 23 3.07 -22.19 2.66
CA PRO A 23 1.79 -22.86 2.42
C PRO A 23 1.31 -23.67 3.64
N TRP A 24 2.24 -24.22 4.43
CA TRP A 24 1.92 -25.03 5.61
C TRP A 24 1.31 -24.24 6.78
N LEU A 25 1.35 -22.90 6.76
CA LEU A 25 0.82 -22.06 7.84
C LEU A 25 -0.66 -21.68 7.68
N GLY A 26 -1.25 -21.91 6.51
CA GLY A 26 -2.71 -21.77 6.31
C GLY A 26 -3.28 -20.37 6.61
N PHE A 27 -2.57 -19.29 6.24
CA PHE A 27 -3.04 -17.92 6.49
C PHE A 27 -4.37 -17.63 5.77
N ASN A 28 -5.41 -17.23 6.52
CA ASN A 28 -6.75 -16.92 5.99
C ASN A 28 -7.22 -15.48 6.25
N ARG A 29 -6.48 -14.72 7.05
CA ARG A 29 -6.88 -13.39 7.54
C ARG A 29 -5.71 -12.40 7.50
N VAL A 30 -6.06 -11.14 7.30
CA VAL A 30 -5.16 -9.99 7.43
C VAL A 30 -5.83 -9.02 8.40
N SER A 31 -5.07 -8.54 9.39
CA SER A 31 -5.61 -7.62 10.39
C SER A 31 -5.90 -6.25 9.77
N LYS A 32 -6.91 -5.56 10.31
CA LYS A 32 -7.24 -4.18 9.92
C LYS A 32 -6.03 -3.27 10.11
N THR A 33 -5.34 -3.41 11.24
CA THR A 33 -4.12 -2.64 11.56
C THR A 33 -3.03 -2.81 10.51
N ALA A 34 -2.82 -4.03 9.97
CA ALA A 34 -1.83 -4.23 8.93
C ALA A 34 -2.18 -3.44 7.65
N LEU A 35 -3.46 -3.45 7.25
CA LEU A 35 -3.94 -2.66 6.11
C LEU A 35 -3.81 -1.15 6.36
N ASP A 36 -4.12 -0.69 7.57
CA ASP A 36 -3.97 0.71 7.96
C ASP A 36 -2.49 1.15 7.93
N VAL A 37 -1.55 0.28 8.34
CA VAL A 37 -0.10 0.53 8.26
C VAL A 37 0.38 0.65 6.82
N TYR A 38 -0.05 -0.24 5.92
CA TYR A 38 0.31 -0.15 4.50
C TYR A 38 -0.21 1.14 3.87
N GLU A 39 -1.46 1.50 4.16
CA GLU A 39 -2.05 2.74 3.69
C GLU A 39 -1.32 3.98 4.23
N GLY A 40 -0.92 3.95 5.51
CA GLY A 40 -0.11 5.00 6.14
C GLY A 40 1.26 5.16 5.48
N ARG A 41 1.93 4.05 5.13
CA ARG A 41 3.21 4.06 4.41
C ARG A 41 3.08 4.66 3.01
N ILE A 42 2.06 4.25 2.26
CA ILE A 42 1.79 4.80 0.92
C ILE A 42 1.50 6.29 1.01
N ARG A 43 0.70 6.72 1.99
CA ARG A 43 0.44 8.14 2.22
C ARG A 43 1.72 8.91 2.52
N ALA A 44 2.57 8.39 3.41
CA ALA A 44 3.84 9.03 3.75
C ALA A 44 4.78 9.13 2.54
N MET A 45 4.81 8.09 1.71
CA MET A 45 5.58 8.06 0.45
C MET A 45 5.08 9.14 -0.52
N ILE A 46 3.78 9.19 -0.80
CA ILE A 46 3.20 10.22 -1.68
C ILE A 46 3.49 11.63 -1.16
N ILE A 47 3.35 11.86 0.15
CA ILE A 47 3.65 13.18 0.74
C ILE A 47 5.12 13.53 0.58
N LYS A 48 6.02 12.56 0.78
CA LYS A 48 7.45 12.77 0.60
C LYS A 48 7.75 13.12 -0.86
N ASP A 49 7.22 12.34 -1.80
CA ASP A 49 7.45 12.57 -3.22
C ASP A 49 6.93 13.95 -3.67
N ILE A 50 5.79 14.40 -3.14
CA ILE A 50 5.25 15.75 -3.38
C ILE A 50 6.20 16.84 -2.86
N LYS A 51 6.82 16.63 -1.69
CA LYS A 51 7.74 17.61 -1.09
C LYS A 51 9.07 17.68 -1.81
N ASP A 52 9.59 16.53 -2.22
CA ASP A 52 10.93 16.41 -2.78
C ASP A 52 10.95 16.78 -4.28
N HIS A 53 9.80 16.86 -4.94
CA HIS A 53 9.73 17.09 -6.39
C HIS A 53 9.76 18.58 -6.78
N PRO A 54 10.69 19.03 -7.66
CA PRO A 54 10.57 20.30 -8.36
C PRO A 54 9.50 20.16 -9.44
N SER A 55 8.31 20.73 -9.20
CA SER A 55 7.19 20.67 -10.15
C SER A 55 7.62 21.13 -11.55
N LYS A 56 7.52 20.25 -12.56
CA LYS A 56 7.71 20.64 -13.96
C LYS A 56 6.46 21.35 -14.46
N GLY A 57 6.40 22.65 -14.26
CA GLY A 57 5.21 23.46 -14.55
C GLY A 57 4.06 23.11 -13.59
N LYS A 58 2.93 22.63 -14.12
CA LYS A 58 1.71 22.27 -13.35
C LYS A 58 1.49 20.77 -13.21
N THR A 59 2.46 19.94 -13.57
CA THR A 59 2.31 18.47 -13.57
C THR A 59 3.19 17.86 -12.48
N PHE A 60 2.60 17.01 -11.64
CA PHE A 60 3.35 16.12 -10.75
C PHE A 60 3.88 14.96 -11.56
N ARG A 61 5.21 14.83 -11.64
CA ARG A 61 5.86 13.70 -12.30
C ARG A 61 6.84 13.04 -11.34
N LEU A 62 7.13 11.77 -11.59
CA LEU A 62 8.15 10.99 -10.86
C LEU A 62 9.28 10.58 -11.82
N ASP A 63 9.41 11.28 -12.96
CA ASP A 63 10.33 10.98 -14.07
C ASP A 63 11.76 11.51 -13.86
#